data_AF-A0A8I1QT56-F1
#
_entry.id   AF-A0A8I1QT56-F1
#
_cell.length_a   1.000
_cell.length_b   1.000
_cell.length_c   1.000
_cell.angle_alpha   90.00
_cell.angle_beta   90.00
_cell.angle_gamma   90.00
#
_symmetry.space_group_name_H-M   'P 1'
#
loop_
_entity.id
_entity.type
_entity.pdbx_description
1 polymer ?
#
loop_
_entity_poly.entity_id
_entity_poly.type
_entity_poly.pdbx_seq_one_letter_code
_entity_poly.pdbx_strand_id
1 'polypeptide(L)'
;MSTDTNAPNQDAIADEWAQALEEQAATVADEGAPAFDAEATPVKTAMGAGGAQDIQMVLDIPVQLSVELGRTRVPIKYILQLAQGSIVELDALAGEPMDVLVNGYLIAQGEVVVVNDKFGIRLTDIVTPSERMKRLSRT
;
A
#
# COMPACT_ATOMS: atom_id res chain seq x y z
N MET A 1 -16.33 68.03 41.98
CA MET A 1 -15.49 67.64 43.13
C MET A 1 -14.80 66.34 42.77
N SER A 2 -13.51 66.28 43.07
CA SER A 2 -12.47 65.37 42.58
C SER A 2 -12.60 63.89 43.02
N THR A 3 -11.58 63.09 42.66
CA THR A 3 -11.19 61.71 43.06
C THR A 3 -11.56 60.62 42.04
N ASP A 4 -10.74 59.63 41.69
CA ASP A 4 -9.30 59.36 41.90
C ASP A 4 -8.86 58.30 40.87
N THR A 5 -7.56 58.25 40.59
CA THR A 5 -6.91 57.26 39.72
C THR A 5 -6.75 55.93 40.45
N ASN A 6 -7.02 54.79 39.80
CA ASN A 6 -6.43 53.52 40.22
C ASN A 6 -6.29 52.54 39.04
N ALA A 7 -5.15 52.62 38.34
CA ALA A 7 -4.71 51.57 37.43
C ALA A 7 -3.93 50.51 38.24
N PRO A 8 -4.19 49.20 38.06
CA PRO A 8 -3.44 48.17 38.78
C PRO A 8 -1.98 48.13 38.30
N ASN A 9 -1.06 48.14 39.27
CA ASN A 9 0.38 48.31 39.04
C ASN A 9 1.04 47.03 38.51
N GLN A 10 1.81 47.16 37.42
CA GLN A 10 2.41 46.05 36.68
C GLN A 10 3.64 45.44 37.40
N ASP A 11 4.16 46.13 38.42
CA ASP A 11 5.30 45.71 39.22
C ASP A 11 4.99 44.50 40.13
N ALA A 12 3.75 44.37 40.63
CA ALA A 12 3.36 43.26 41.51
C ALA A 12 3.37 41.89 40.81
N ILE A 13 3.20 41.91 39.47
CA ILE A 13 3.18 40.70 38.64
C ILE A 13 4.62 40.25 38.35
N ALA A 14 5.62 41.13 38.40
CA ALA A 14 7.01 40.74 38.19
C ALA A 14 7.60 40.05 39.43
N ASP A 15 7.23 40.51 40.62
CA ASP A 15 7.71 39.95 41.90
C ASP A 15 7.16 38.53 42.16
N GLU A 16 5.92 38.25 41.75
CA GLU A 16 5.28 36.95 41.88
C GLU A 16 5.94 35.88 40.98
N TRP A 17 6.45 36.29 39.81
CA TRP A 17 7.15 35.41 38.88
C TRP A 17 8.61 35.16 39.31
N ALA A 18 9.22 36.10 40.03
CA ALA A 18 10.58 35.94 40.55
C ALA A 18 10.64 34.93 41.72
N GLN A 19 9.67 34.95 42.64
CA GLN A 19 9.61 34.01 43.76
C GLN A 19 9.44 32.54 43.31
N ALA A 20 8.65 32.29 42.27
CA ALA A 20 8.40 30.93 41.78
C ALA A 20 9.66 30.26 41.17
N LEU A 21 10.56 31.05 40.58
CA LEU A 21 11.80 30.54 40.00
C LEU A 21 12.85 30.21 41.07
N GLU A 22 12.82 30.94 42.19
CA GLU A 22 13.75 30.79 43.29
C GLU A 22 13.42 29.55 44.15
N GLU A 23 12.14 29.17 44.25
CA GLU A 23 11.70 27.91 44.90
C GLU A 23 12.13 26.65 44.11
N GLN A 24 12.19 26.70 42.78
CA GLN A 24 12.67 25.55 41.98
C GLN A 24 14.18 25.35 42.07
N ALA A 25 14.95 26.39 42.37
CA ALA A 25 16.40 26.29 42.49
C ALA A 25 16.87 25.68 43.82
N ALA A 26 16.04 25.74 44.87
CA ALA A 26 16.41 25.29 46.22
C ALA A 26 16.10 23.82 46.54
N THR A 27 15.42 23.08 45.64
CA THR A 27 15.04 21.66 45.88
C THR A 27 15.94 20.62 45.21
N VAL A 28 17.08 21.04 44.65
CA VAL A 28 18.07 20.14 44.01
C VAL A 28 19.33 19.95 44.86
N ALA A 29 19.18 19.66 46.14
CA ALA A 29 20.31 19.24 46.98
C ALA A 29 19.86 18.45 48.22
N ASP A 30 19.36 17.22 48.05
CA ASP A 30 19.72 16.11 48.95
C ASP A 30 19.24 14.74 48.41
N GLU A 31 19.93 13.70 48.87
CA GLU A 31 20.15 12.38 48.31
C GLU A 31 18.95 11.39 48.27
N GLY A 32 19.00 10.46 47.32
CA GLY A 32 18.20 9.22 47.38
C GLY A 32 18.09 8.45 46.05
N ALA A 33 19.09 7.66 45.70
CA ALA A 33 19.05 6.76 44.55
C ALA A 33 17.96 5.67 44.67
N PRO A 34 17.31 5.30 43.55
CA PRO A 34 16.96 3.92 43.32
C PRO A 34 17.81 3.37 42.17
N ALA A 35 18.63 2.38 42.48
CA ALA A 35 19.28 1.55 41.48
C ALA A 35 18.20 0.78 40.72
N PHE A 36 17.95 1.18 39.48
CA PHE A 36 17.26 0.36 38.49
C PHE A 36 18.30 -0.11 37.49
N ASP A 37 18.55 -1.42 37.51
CA ASP A 37 19.50 -2.11 36.66
C ASP A 37 19.29 -1.75 35.18
N ALA A 38 20.40 -1.36 34.55
CA ALA A 38 20.50 -1.03 33.15
C ALA A 38 20.37 -2.29 32.29
N GLU A 39 19.16 -2.65 31.90
CA GLU A 39 18.92 -3.23 30.58
C GLU A 39 18.01 -2.28 29.80
N ALA A 40 18.64 -1.23 29.27
CA ALA A 40 18.05 -0.38 28.24
C ALA A 40 17.86 -1.21 26.97
N THR A 41 16.74 -1.94 26.90
CA THR A 41 16.20 -2.35 25.61
C THR A 41 15.81 -1.07 24.87
N PRO A 42 16.42 -0.75 23.71
CA PRO A 42 15.97 0.40 22.96
C PRO A 42 14.57 0.07 22.45
N VAL A 43 13.54 0.66 23.08
CA VAL A 43 12.21 0.77 22.49
C VAL A 43 12.41 1.60 21.23
N LYS A 44 12.62 0.90 20.11
CA LYS A 44 12.56 1.49 18.78
C LYS A 44 11.15 2.04 18.63
N THR A 45 11.00 3.35 18.80
CA THR A 45 9.84 4.08 18.31
C THR A 45 9.81 3.93 16.80
N ALA A 46 9.17 2.86 16.33
CA ALA A 46 8.86 2.62 14.93
C ALA A 46 7.63 3.45 14.54
N MET A 47 7.72 4.78 14.69
CA MET A 47 6.71 5.71 14.19
C MET A 47 7.21 6.23 12.84
N GLY A 48 6.85 5.52 11.76
CA GLY A 48 7.17 5.94 10.38
C GLY A 48 7.55 4.86 9.38
N ALA A 49 7.54 3.57 9.77
CA ALA A 49 7.88 2.46 8.86
C ALA A 49 6.71 1.48 8.57
N GLY A 50 5.54 1.65 9.19
CA GLY A 50 4.41 0.71 9.07
C GLY A 50 3.79 0.65 7.68
N GLY A 51 3.57 1.80 7.02
CA GLY A 51 2.90 1.83 5.72
C GLY A 51 3.65 1.12 4.58
N ALA A 52 4.98 1.10 4.64
CA ALA A 52 5.78 0.37 3.64
C ALA A 52 5.75 -1.15 3.86
N GLN A 53 5.66 -1.60 5.13
CA GLN A 53 5.59 -3.04 5.45
C GLN A 53 4.22 -3.63 5.14
N ASP A 54 3.15 -2.87 5.33
CA ASP A 54 1.78 -3.28 4.97
C ASP A 54 1.62 -3.43 3.45
N ILE A 55 2.23 -2.53 2.67
CA ILE A 55 2.29 -2.64 1.20
C ILE A 55 3.12 -3.86 0.78
N GLN A 56 4.22 -4.16 1.47
CA GLN A 56 5.05 -5.32 1.17
C GLN A 56 4.27 -6.63 1.28
N MET A 57 3.38 -6.75 2.27
CA MET A 57 2.51 -7.93 2.42
C MET A 57 1.49 -8.08 1.28
N VAL A 58 1.00 -6.99 0.69
CA VAL A 58 0.04 -7.03 -0.43
C VAL A 58 0.70 -7.52 -1.73
N LEU A 59 2.01 -7.32 -1.90
CA LEU A 59 2.72 -7.74 -3.11
C LEU A 59 2.81 -9.27 -3.27
N ASP A 60 2.73 -10.02 -2.16
CA ASP A 60 2.84 -11.48 -2.15
C ASP A 60 1.50 -12.21 -2.38
N ILE A 61 0.41 -11.46 -2.60
CA ILE A 61 -0.91 -12.06 -2.85
C ILE A 61 -0.90 -12.75 -4.22
N PRO A 62 -1.17 -14.07 -4.30
CA PRO A 62 -1.21 -14.78 -5.56
C PRO A 62 -2.40 -14.33 -6.41
N VAL A 63 -2.16 -14.11 -7.70
CA VAL A 63 -3.19 -13.69 -8.67
C VAL A 63 -3.24 -14.66 -9.84
N GLN A 64 -4.44 -14.93 -10.35
CA GLN A 64 -4.61 -15.77 -11.51
C GLN A 64 -4.40 -14.94 -12.79
N LEU A 65 -3.37 -15.31 -13.54
CA LEU A 65 -3.10 -14.78 -14.86
C LEU A 65 -3.56 -15.82 -15.90
N SER A 66 -4.41 -15.38 -16.81
CA SER A 66 -4.95 -16.20 -17.88
C SER A 66 -4.43 -15.70 -19.21
N VAL A 67 -4.16 -16.61 -20.12
CA VAL A 67 -3.79 -16.28 -21.49
C VAL A 67 -4.77 -16.96 -22.41
N GLU A 68 -5.33 -16.21 -23.33
CA GLU A 68 -6.34 -16.70 -24.24
C GLU A 68 -5.80 -16.73 -25.67
N LEU A 69 -5.96 -17.88 -26.33
CA LEU A 69 -5.68 -18.02 -27.76
C LEU A 69 -6.67 -17.21 -28.59
N GLY A 70 -7.92 -17.15 -28.15
CA GLY A 70 -8.98 -16.40 -28.80
C GLY A 70 -10.33 -16.69 -28.16
N ARG A 71 -11.31 -15.86 -28.49
CA ARG A 71 -12.71 -16.00 -28.09
C ARG A 71 -13.57 -16.13 -29.34
N THR A 72 -14.75 -16.72 -29.21
CA THR A 72 -15.80 -16.59 -30.23
C THR A 72 -17.17 -16.62 -29.57
N ARG A 73 -18.17 -16.07 -30.22
CA ARG A 73 -19.57 -16.11 -29.78
C ARG A 73 -20.36 -17.07 -30.63
N VAL A 74 -20.81 -18.17 -30.03
CA VAL A 74 -21.66 -19.16 -30.69
C VAL A 74 -23.00 -19.32 -29.98
N PRO A 75 -24.10 -19.56 -30.73
CA PRO A 75 -25.39 -19.88 -30.13
C PRO A 75 -25.34 -21.16 -29.27
N ILE A 76 -26.15 -21.20 -28.20
CA ILE A 76 -26.20 -22.33 -27.25
C ILE A 76 -26.44 -23.68 -27.96
N LYS A 77 -27.24 -23.70 -29.02
CA LYS A 77 -27.49 -24.92 -29.82
C LYS A 77 -26.21 -25.57 -30.36
N TYR A 78 -25.18 -24.78 -30.71
CA TYR A 78 -23.91 -25.31 -31.20
C TYR A 78 -23.09 -25.91 -30.07
N ILE A 79 -23.07 -25.27 -28.89
CA ILE A 79 -22.39 -25.80 -27.70
C ILE A 79 -22.95 -27.16 -27.30
N LEU A 80 -24.27 -27.34 -27.34
CA LEU A 80 -24.92 -28.61 -27.01
C LEU A 80 -24.66 -29.73 -28.05
N GLN A 81 -24.19 -29.37 -29.26
CA GLN A 81 -23.88 -30.31 -30.33
C GLN A 81 -22.38 -30.65 -30.41
N LEU A 82 -21.53 -30.01 -29.60
CA LEU A 82 -20.10 -30.29 -29.59
C LEU A 82 -19.84 -31.73 -29.15
N ALA A 83 -19.01 -32.42 -29.93
CA ALA A 83 -18.56 -33.77 -29.66
C ALA A 83 -17.04 -33.84 -29.78
N GLN A 84 -16.46 -34.99 -29.39
CA GLN A 84 -15.05 -35.23 -29.61
C GLN A 84 -14.72 -35.09 -31.11
N GLY A 85 -13.73 -34.26 -31.43
CA GLY A 85 -13.32 -33.97 -32.81
C GLY A 85 -14.03 -32.77 -33.45
N SER A 86 -14.98 -32.12 -32.78
CA SER A 86 -15.51 -30.83 -33.25
C SER A 86 -14.41 -29.76 -33.26
N ILE A 87 -14.30 -29.03 -34.36
CA ILE A 87 -13.41 -27.88 -34.50
C ILE A 87 -14.24 -26.62 -34.30
N VAL A 88 -13.77 -25.71 -33.44
CA VAL A 88 -14.39 -24.40 -33.19
C VAL A 88 -13.45 -23.32 -33.69
N GLU A 89 -13.94 -22.50 -34.61
CA GLU A 89 -13.20 -21.34 -35.11
C GLU A 89 -13.22 -20.23 -34.06
N LEU A 90 -12.10 -19.55 -33.88
CA LEU A 90 -11.96 -18.43 -32.95
C LEU A 90 -11.87 -17.11 -33.73
N ASP A 91 -12.22 -16.00 -33.09
CA ASP A 91 -12.17 -14.67 -33.70
C ASP A 91 -10.71 -14.15 -33.85
N ALA A 92 -9.74 -14.81 -33.21
CA ALA A 92 -8.33 -14.45 -33.26
C ALA A 92 -7.65 -14.89 -34.57
N LEU A 93 -6.88 -14.01 -35.19
CA LEU A 93 -6.14 -14.34 -36.41
C LEU A 93 -4.83 -15.06 -36.09
N ALA A 94 -4.44 -16.00 -36.96
CA ALA A 94 -3.18 -16.70 -36.83
C ALA A 94 -2.00 -15.73 -36.92
N GLY A 95 -1.13 -15.76 -35.91
CA GLY A 95 0.07 -14.91 -35.83
C GLY A 95 -0.13 -13.58 -35.11
N GLU A 96 -1.37 -13.25 -34.69
CA GLU A 96 -1.60 -12.13 -33.77
C GLU A 96 -1.11 -12.46 -32.36
N PRO A 97 -0.64 -11.46 -31.59
CA PRO A 97 -0.29 -11.67 -30.20
C PRO A 97 -1.53 -12.07 -29.39
N MET A 98 -1.34 -12.98 -28.44
CA MET A 98 -2.39 -13.46 -27.55
C MET A 98 -2.67 -12.45 -26.44
N ASP A 99 -3.92 -12.43 -26.01
CA ASP A 99 -4.38 -11.59 -24.91
C ASP A 99 -4.00 -12.21 -23.56
N VAL A 100 -3.42 -11.38 -22.69
CA VAL A 100 -3.06 -11.74 -21.31
C VAL A 100 -3.98 -10.99 -20.36
N LEU A 101 -4.71 -11.73 -19.55
CA LEU A 101 -5.74 -11.23 -18.67
C LEU A 101 -5.43 -11.52 -17.20
N VAL A 102 -5.89 -10.63 -16.33
CA VAL A 102 -5.94 -10.84 -14.89
C VAL A 102 -7.35 -10.52 -14.44
N ASN A 103 -7.98 -11.43 -13.70
CA ASN A 103 -9.38 -11.32 -13.26
C ASN A 103 -10.35 -10.98 -14.42
N GLY A 104 -10.07 -11.48 -15.63
CA GLY A 104 -10.90 -11.24 -16.83
C GLY A 104 -10.67 -9.89 -17.52
N TYR A 105 -9.74 -9.07 -17.05
CA TYR A 105 -9.35 -7.81 -17.70
C TYR A 105 -8.05 -7.96 -18.48
N LEU A 106 -8.02 -7.46 -19.72
CA LEU A 106 -6.81 -7.37 -20.54
C LEU A 106 -5.79 -6.45 -19.87
N ILE A 107 -4.57 -6.96 -19.67
CA ILE A 107 -3.45 -6.21 -19.11
C ILE A 107 -2.22 -6.16 -20.03
N ALA A 108 -2.10 -7.11 -20.94
CA ALA A 108 -0.97 -7.21 -21.84
C ALA A 108 -1.31 -8.04 -23.07
N GLN A 109 -0.44 -7.95 -24.08
CA GLN A 109 -0.43 -8.82 -25.24
C GLN A 109 0.94 -9.50 -25.34
N GLY A 110 0.99 -10.69 -25.92
CA GLY A 110 2.25 -11.40 -26.05
C GLY A 110 2.23 -12.56 -27.04
N GLU A 111 3.41 -12.97 -27.46
CA GLU A 111 3.61 -14.11 -28.35
C GLU A 111 3.95 -15.38 -27.55
N VAL A 112 3.47 -16.54 -28.03
CA VAL A 112 3.83 -17.83 -27.45
C VAL A 112 5.27 -18.16 -27.79
N VAL A 113 6.02 -18.51 -26.76
CA VAL A 113 7.38 -19.02 -26.88
C VAL A 113 7.47 -20.38 -26.20
N VAL A 114 8.38 -21.23 -26.65
CA VAL A 114 8.68 -22.49 -25.95
C VAL A 114 10.03 -22.34 -25.27
N VAL A 115 10.07 -22.58 -23.97
CA VAL A 115 11.28 -22.50 -23.15
C VAL A 115 11.38 -23.77 -22.31
N ASN A 116 12.45 -24.55 -22.50
CA ASN A 116 12.67 -25.82 -21.80
C ASN A 116 11.46 -26.78 -21.91
N ASP A 117 10.97 -26.99 -23.13
CA ASP A 117 9.79 -27.82 -23.44
C ASP A 117 8.48 -27.38 -22.75
N LYS A 118 8.44 -26.16 -22.21
CA LYS A 118 7.25 -25.55 -21.62
C LYS A 118 6.80 -24.37 -22.45
N PHE A 119 5.49 -24.19 -22.56
CA PHE A 119 4.93 -22.97 -23.10
C PHE A 119 5.19 -21.81 -22.15
N GLY A 120 5.62 -20.68 -22.71
CA GLY A 120 5.75 -19.40 -22.06
C GLY A 120 5.21 -18.30 -22.97
N ILE A 121 5.12 -17.09 -22.43
CA ILE A 121 4.65 -15.93 -23.21
C ILE A 121 5.65 -14.81 -23.06
N ARG A 122 6.08 -14.29 -24.21
CA ARG A 122 6.84 -13.05 -24.28
C ARG A 122 5.87 -11.90 -24.48
N LEU A 123 5.82 -11.01 -23.50
CA LEU A 123 4.99 -9.81 -23.56
C LEU A 123 5.52 -8.87 -24.65
N THR A 124 4.64 -8.48 -25.56
CA THR A 124 4.91 -7.51 -26.63
C THR A 124 4.47 -6.10 -26.23
N ASP A 125 3.31 -6.01 -25.57
CA ASP A 125 2.77 -4.75 -25.04
C ASP A 125 2.13 -4.97 -23.67
N ILE A 126 2.22 -3.99 -22.78
CA ILE A 126 1.69 -4.08 -21.41
C ILE A 126 1.28 -2.72 -20.86
N VAL A 127 0.13 -2.69 -20.19
CA VAL A 127 -0.39 -1.49 -19.54
C VAL A 127 0.47 -1.07 -18.35
N THR A 128 0.29 0.18 -17.90
CA THR A 128 1.11 0.74 -16.82
C THR A 128 0.90 0.00 -15.49
N PRO A 129 1.89 -0.02 -14.58
CA PRO A 129 1.75 -0.65 -13.27
C PRO A 129 0.52 -0.15 -12.48
N SER A 130 0.24 1.15 -12.53
CA SER A 130 -0.92 1.76 -11.88
C SER A 130 -2.25 1.26 -12.44
N GLU A 131 -2.34 1.06 -13.76
CA GLU A 131 -3.54 0.48 -14.39
C GLU A 131 -3.71 -0.98 -14.02
N ARG A 132 -2.63 -1.78 -13.97
CA ARG A 132 -2.69 -3.18 -13.52
C ARG A 132 -3.28 -3.28 -12.11
N MET A 133 -2.78 -2.46 -11.19
CA MET A 133 -3.30 -2.44 -9.81
C MET A 133 -4.80 -2.08 -9.77
N LYS A 134 -5.23 -1.12 -10.60
CA LYS A 134 -6.65 -0.74 -10.73
C LYS A 134 -7.52 -1.87 -11.31
N ARG A 135 -6.99 -2.67 -12.24
CA ARG A 135 -7.71 -3.84 -12.79
C ARG A 135 -7.80 -4.99 -11.77
N LEU A 136 -6.76 -5.18 -10.97
CA LEU A 136 -6.71 -6.17 -9.89
C LEU A 136 -7.75 -5.90 -8.80
N SER A 137 -7.95 -4.64 -8.40
CA SER A 137 -8.88 -4.25 -7.33
C SER A 137 -10.35 -4.22 -7.75
N ARG A 138 -10.67 -4.54 -9.02
CA ARG A 138 -12.02 -4.43 -9.57
C ARG A 138 -12.69 -5.80 -9.56
N THR A 139 -13.37 -6.10 -8.45
CA THR A 139 -14.22 -7.29 -8.26
C THR A 139 -15.66 -6.98 -8.65
#